data_AF-A0A2D0A4J2-F1
#
_entry.id   AF-A0A2D0A4J2-F1
#
_cell.length_a   1.000
_cell.length_b   1.000
_cell.length_c   1.000
_cell.angle_alpha   90.00
_cell.angle_beta   90.00
_cell.angle_gamma   90.00
#
_symmetry.space_group_name_H-M   'P 1'
#
loop_
_entity.id
_entity.type
_entity.pdbx_description
1 polymer ?
#
loop_
_entity_poly.entity_id
_entity_poly.type
_entity_poly.pdbx_seq_one_letter_code
_entity_poly.pdbx_strand_id
1 'polypeptide(L)' 'MFDHTVIRWGLAQALDYADLIAAACAALAAAPLRAPGCDHIRPGYRRRSAGQHVIYFRPTDYGIAVIRILHQRMDAGRHL' A
#
# COMPACT_ATOMS: atom_id res chain seq x y z
N MET A 1 -9.09 -14.17 2.96
CA MET A 1 -9.35 -15.08 1.83
C MET A 1 -8.89 -14.34 0.59
N PHE A 2 -7.68 -14.65 0.11
CA PHE A 2 -7.09 -14.01 -1.05
C PHE A 2 -7.70 -14.67 -2.28
N ASP A 3 -8.65 -14.02 -2.92
CA ASP A 3 -9.19 -14.51 -4.18
C ASP A 3 -9.31 -13.38 -5.19
N HIS A 4 -8.97 -13.74 -6.44
CA HIS A 4 -9.03 -12.95 -7.67
C HIS A 4 -7.85 -12.02 -8.00
N THR A 5 -6.71 -12.62 -8.38
CA THR A 5 -6.00 -12.34 -9.66
C THR A 5 -4.75 -13.22 -9.80
N VAL A 6 -4.89 -14.55 -9.81
CA VAL A 6 -3.78 -15.45 -10.20
C VAL A 6 -4.00 -16.08 -11.58
N ILE A 7 -5.21 -16.02 -12.14
CA ILE A 7 -5.54 -16.74 -13.39
C ILE A 7 -5.53 -15.82 -14.62
N ARG A 8 -4.65 -14.82 -14.71
CA ARG A 8 -4.49 -14.16 -16.03
C ARG A 8 -3.10 -13.68 -16.41
N TRP A 9 -2.24 -13.27 -15.48
CA TRP A 9 -0.96 -12.63 -15.81
C TRP A 9 0.16 -13.34 -15.04
N GLY A 10 0.86 -14.26 -15.72
CA GLY A 10 1.67 -15.35 -15.18
C GLY A 10 2.62 -15.03 -14.01
N LEU A 11 3.10 -16.10 -13.35
CA LEU A 11 3.93 -16.09 -12.13
C LEU A 11 5.01 -14.99 -12.09
N ALA A 12 5.69 -14.72 -13.20
CA ALA A 12 6.71 -13.66 -13.29
C ALA A 12 6.14 -12.26 -13.01
N GLN A 13 4.99 -11.93 -13.57
CA GLN A 13 4.35 -10.63 -13.34
C GLN A 13 3.80 -10.50 -11.91
N ALA A 14 3.42 -11.62 -11.28
CA ALA A 14 3.03 -11.64 -9.87
C ALA A 14 4.24 -11.41 -8.93
N LEU A 15 5.41 -11.97 -9.29
CA LEU A 15 6.66 -11.74 -8.56
C LEU A 15 7.14 -10.29 -8.69
N ASP A 16 7.19 -9.75 -9.91
CA ASP A 16 7.57 -8.35 -10.16
C ASP A 16 6.64 -7.38 -9.41
N TYR A 17 5.35 -7.71 -9.33
CA TYR A 17 4.38 -6.91 -8.59
C TYR A 17 4.60 -6.97 -7.07
N ALA A 18 4.93 -8.16 -6.54
CA ALA A 18 5.28 -8.32 -5.13
C ALA A 18 6.56 -7.54 -4.79
N ASP A 19 7.56 -7.57 -5.67
CA ASP A 19 8.80 -6.82 -5.50
C ASP A 19 8.59 -5.30 -5.52
N LEU A 20 7.72 -4.80 -6.41
CA LEU A 20 7.34 -3.39 -6.42
C LEU A 20 6.72 -2.95 -5.08
N ILE A 21 5.82 -3.77 -4.53
CA ILE A 21 5.19 -3.49 -3.23
C ILE A 21 6.22 -3.58 -2.10
N ALA A 22 7.10 -4.58 -2.11
CA ALA A 22 8.16 -4.75 -1.12
C ALA A 22 9.14 -3.56 -1.12
N ALA A 23 9.61 -3.15 -2.29
CA ALA A 23 10.47 -1.98 -2.46
C ALA A 23 9.77 -0.70 -2.00
N ALA A 24 8.47 -0.57 -2.29
CA ALA A 24 7.70 0.56 -1.80
C ALA A 24 7.63 0.58 -0.26
N CYS A 25 7.36 -0.55 0.38
CA CYS A 25 7.36 -0.69 1.83
C CYS A 25 8.73 -0.37 2.45
N ALA A 26 9.83 -0.85 1.86
CA ALA A 26 11.18 -0.55 2.33
C ALA A 26 11.49 0.96 2.27
N ALA A 27 11.14 1.62 1.17
CA ALA A 27 11.30 3.07 1.04
C ALA A 27 10.41 3.87 2.02
N LEU A 28 9.22 3.35 2.35
CA LEU A 28 8.36 3.93 3.37
C LEU A 28 8.92 3.73 4.78
N ALA A 29 9.52 2.58 5.08
CA ALA A 29 10.18 2.33 6.36
C ALA A 29 11.39 3.26 6.58
N ALA A 30 12.15 3.56 5.51
CA ALA A 30 13.30 4.46 5.58
C ALA A 30 12.93 5.94 5.75
N ALA A 31 11.80 6.38 5.18
CA ALA A 31 11.36 7.77 5.27
C ALA A 31 9.83 7.90 5.40
N PRO A 32 9.25 7.42 6.52
CA PRO A 32 7.79 7.30 6.67
C PRO A 32 7.09 8.65 6.64
N LEU A 33 7.78 9.71 7.09
CA LEU A 33 7.20 11.05 7.18
C LEU A 33 7.00 11.74 5.83
N ARG A 34 7.65 11.25 4.75
CA ARG A 34 7.54 11.82 3.39
C ARG A 34 6.21 11.48 2.72
N ALA A 35 5.52 10.43 3.17
CA ALA A 35 4.19 10.14 2.64
C ALA A 35 3.15 11.10 3.25
N PRO A 36 2.14 11.53 2.48
CA PRO A 36 1.08 12.38 2.99
C PRO A 36 0.31 11.68 4.12
N GLY A 37 -0.04 12.45 5.14
CA GLY A 37 -0.99 12.05 6.17
C GLY A 37 -2.37 11.79 5.58
N CYS A 38 -3.10 10.85 6.15
CA CYS A 38 -4.51 10.64 5.90
C CYS A 38 -5.30 10.62 7.21
N ASP A 39 -5.08 11.65 8.03
CA ASP A 39 -5.70 11.79 9.35
C ASP A 39 -7.23 11.83 9.27
N HIS A 40 -7.80 12.24 8.12
CA HIS A 40 -9.23 12.17 7.82
C HIS A 40 -9.81 10.74 7.84
N ILE A 41 -8.97 9.70 7.68
CA ILE A 41 -9.36 8.30 7.83
C ILE A 41 -9.16 7.86 9.27
N ARG A 42 -7.97 8.12 9.81
CA ARG A 42 -7.60 7.88 11.21
C ARG A 42 -6.35 8.68 11.56
N PRO A 43 -6.28 9.36 12.72
CA PRO A 43 -5.10 10.08 13.13
C PRO A 43 -3.83 9.23 13.13
N GLY A 44 -2.73 9.78 12.61
CA GLY A 44 -1.42 9.12 12.53
C GLY A 44 -1.28 8.15 11.36
N TYR A 45 -2.30 8.00 10.52
CA TYR A 45 -2.20 7.20 9.30
C TYR A 45 -1.58 8.01 8.17
N ARG A 46 -0.89 7.28 7.30
CA ARG A 46 -0.31 7.78 6.06
C ARG A 46 -0.64 6.84 4.92
N ARG A 47 -0.63 7.37 3.71
CA ARG A 47 -0.83 6.55 2.50
C ARG A 47 0.16 6.89 1.39
N ARG A 48 0.52 5.89 0.57
CA ARG A 48 1.28 6.09 -0.66
C ARG A 48 0.83 5.13 -1.76
N SER A 49 0.71 5.63 -2.98
CA SER A 49 0.44 4.78 -4.16
C SER A 49 1.69 4.01 -4.59
N ALA A 50 1.49 2.77 -5.03
CA ALA A 50 2.51 1.86 -5.55
C ALA A 50 1.90 1.06 -6.72
N GLY A 51 2.13 1.53 -7.94
CA GLY A 51 1.42 1.02 -9.12
C GLY A 51 -0.09 1.23 -8.99
N GLN A 52 -0.86 0.17 -9.18
CA GLN A 52 -2.33 0.21 -9.08
C GLN A 52 -2.86 0.02 -7.65
N HIS A 53 -1.99 -0.01 -6.62
CA HIS A 53 -2.40 -0.15 -5.22
C HIS A 53 -2.01 1.08 -4.38
N VAL A 54 -2.73 1.26 -3.28
CA VAL A 54 -2.49 2.28 -2.25
C VAL A 54 -2.16 1.56 -0.95
N ILE A 55 -0.99 1.87 -0.39
CA ILE A 55 -0.50 1.33 0.87
C ILE A 55 -0.89 2.29 1.99
N TYR A 56 -1.69 1.83 2.95
CA TYR A 56 -2.02 2.55 4.19
C TYR A 56 -1.16 2.01 5.32
N PHE A 57 -0.50 2.90 6.03
CA PHE A 57 0.43 2.54 7.09
C PHE A 57 0.44 3.59 8.20
N ARG A 58 1.07 3.24 9.32
CA ARG A 58 1.45 4.20 10.37
C ARG A 58 2.96 4.13 10.63
N PRO A 59 3.65 5.25 10.87
CA PRO A 59 4.99 5.22 11.41
C PRO A 59 5.01 4.55 12.79
N THR A 60 6.09 3.86 13.11
CA THR A 60 6.41 3.31 14.44
C THR A 60 7.87 3.62 14.76
N ASP A 61 8.28 3.40 16.00
CA ASP A 61 9.65 3.70 16.44
C ASP A 61 10.72 2.82 15.76
N TYR A 62 10.29 1.72 15.14
CA TYR A 62 11.14 0.75 14.45
C TYR A 62 10.81 0.63 12.95
N GLY A 63 10.05 1.57 12.38
CA GLY A 63 9.73 1.60 10.95
C GLY A 63 8.27 1.96 10.67
N ILE A 64 7.55 1.06 10.02
CA ILE A 64 6.13 1.24 9.69
C ILE A 64 5.32 -0.01 10.03
N ALA A 65 4.06 0.19 10.40
CA ALA A 65 3.06 -0.87 10.39
C ALA A 65 2.13 -0.69 9.19
N VAL A 66 2.19 -1.61 8.24
CA VAL A 66 1.28 -1.66 7.08
C VAL A 66 -0.08 -2.16 7.55
N ILE A 67 -1.11 -1.33 7.39
CA ILE A 67 -2.47 -1.63 7.86
C ILE A 67 -3.29 -2.30 6.75
N ARG A 68 -3.24 -1.75 5.53
CA ARG A 68 -3.94 -2.27 4.35
C ARG A 68 -3.18 -1.90 3.09
N ILE A 69 -3.32 -2.75 2.06
CA ILE A 69 -2.93 -2.46 0.69
C ILE A 69 -4.20 -2.66 -0.14
N LEU A 70 -4.73 -1.58 -0.72
CA LEU A 70 -5.99 -1.59 -1.47
C LEU A 70 -5.70 -1.30 -2.94
N HIS A 71 -6.45 -1.92 -3.85
CA HIS A 71 -6.40 -1.51 -5.25
C HIS A 71 -6.95 -0.08 -5.38
N GLN A 72 -6.34 0.78 -6.19
CA GLN A 72 -6.71 2.20 -6.34
C GLN A 72 -8.19 2.42 -6.73
N ARG A 73 -8.78 1.45 -7.44
CA ARG A 73 -10.20 1.45 -7.80
C ARG A 73 -11.14 1.26 -6.60
N MET A 74 -10.64 0.68 -5.51
CA MET A 74 -11.38 0.58 -4.24
C MET A 74 -11.27 1.85 -3.40
N ASP A 75 -10.21 2.66 -3.57
CA ASP A 75 -10.06 3.95 -2.90
C ASP A 75 -11.03 5.01 -3.48
N ALA A 76 -11.37 4.89 -4.78
CA ALA A 76 -12.36 5.75 -5.45
C ALA A 76 -13.80 5.58 -4.92
N GLY A 77 -14.11 4.51 -4.18
CA GLY A 77 -15.46 4.24 -3.66
C GLY A 77 -15.79 4.89 -2.32
N ARG A 78 -14.87 5.66 -1.71
CA ARG A 78 -15.08 6.29 -0.39
C ARG A 78 -15.50 7.77 -0.46
N HIS A 79 -15.84 8.26 -1.65
CA HIS A 79 -16.42 9.59 -1.88
C HIS A 79 -17.70 9.47 -2.72
N LEU A 80 -18.77 8.95 -2.09
CA LEU A 80 -20.16 9.30 -2.37
C LEU A 80 -20.91 9.30 -1.03
#